data_AF-A0A3B8MSR2-F1
#
_entry.id   AF-A0A3B8MSR2-F1
#
_cell.length_a   1.000
_cell.length_b   1.000
_cell.length_c   1.000
_cell.angle_alpha   90.00
_cell.angle_beta   90.00
_cell.angle_gamma   90.00
#
_symmetry.space_group_name_H-M   'P 1'
#
loop_
_entity.id
_entity.type
_entity.pdbx_description
1 polymer ?
#
loop_
_entity_poly.entity_id
_entity_poly.type
_entity_poly.pdbx_seq_one_letter_code
_entity_poly.pdbx_strand_id
1 'polypeptide(L)'
;MAQTADSFGRVDDDGTVHVLDGDAWRPVGSFPDGTPEEALAYFRRKFDDLAATLTLAEQRIKAKANAKDIRTQLAKMGKDLLEPAAVGDLAGLRAKVEALLEKLPDLAKEQDAEAEVVVTEAIAHREGIVTQM
;
A
#
# COMPACT_ATOMS: atom_id res chain seq x y z
N MET A 1 -32.48 -12.24 -3.12
CA MET A 1 -31.27 -13.09 -3.23
C MET A 1 -30.27 -12.36 -4.11
N ALA A 2 -29.37 -11.59 -3.50
CA ALA A 2 -28.20 -11.05 -4.19
C ALA A 2 -27.08 -10.92 -3.16
N GLN A 3 -26.28 -11.97 -3.02
CA GLN A 3 -25.03 -11.89 -2.27
C GLN A 3 -23.92 -12.02 -3.31
N THR A 4 -23.51 -10.90 -3.89
CA THR A 4 -22.32 -10.84 -4.74
C THR A 4 -21.12 -10.92 -3.81
N ALA A 5 -20.71 -12.15 -3.47
CA ALA A 5 -19.51 -12.40 -2.70
C ALA A 5 -18.32 -12.39 -3.66
N ASP A 6 -17.58 -11.29 -3.72
CA ASP A 6 -16.20 -11.30 -4.19
C ASP A 6 -15.32 -11.93 -3.09
N SER A 7 -14.11 -12.37 -3.42
CA SER A 7 -13.28 -13.19 -2.52
C SER A 7 -12.99 -12.54 -1.16
N PHE A 8 -13.07 -11.21 -1.07
CA PHE A 8 -12.83 -10.44 0.15
C PHE A 8 -13.95 -9.46 0.50
N GLY A 9 -15.05 -9.45 -0.25
CA GLY A 9 -16.08 -8.40 -0.16
C GLY A 9 -17.48 -8.88 -0.46
N ARG A 10 -18.44 -8.47 0.34
CA ARG A 10 -19.86 -8.73 0.10
C ARG A 10 -20.69 -7.48 0.41
N VAL A 11 -21.80 -7.31 -0.26
CA VAL A 11 -22.76 -6.23 0.01
C VAL A 11 -24.06 -6.85 0.49
N ASP A 12 -24.66 -6.24 1.51
CA ASP A 12 -25.96 -6.61 2.04
C ASP A 12 -27.10 -5.91 1.29
N ASP A 13 -28.34 -6.34 1.51
CA ASP A 13 -29.53 -5.83 0.79
C ASP A 13 -29.79 -4.34 1.10
N ASP A 14 -29.35 -3.90 2.28
CA ASP A 14 -29.39 -2.50 2.74
C ASP A 14 -28.31 -1.60 2.09
N GLY A 15 -27.45 -2.15 1.22
CA GLY A 15 -26.32 -1.42 0.61
C GLY A 15 -25.08 -1.35 1.50
N THR A 16 -25.08 -2.06 2.64
CA THR A 16 -23.94 -2.14 3.56
C THR A 16 -22.87 -3.09 3.02
N VAL A 17 -21.67 -2.55 2.80
CA VAL A 17 -20.51 -3.28 2.32
C VAL A 17 -19.72 -3.85 3.49
N HIS A 18 -19.45 -5.15 3.41
CA HIS A 18 -18.66 -5.89 4.37
C HIS A 18 -17.38 -6.39 3.72
N VAL A 19 -16.28 -6.29 4.45
CA VAL A 19 -14.98 -6.86 4.09
C VAL A 19 -14.71 -8.10 4.93
N LEU A 20 -14.01 -9.06 4.35
CA LEU A 20 -13.44 -10.18 5.09
C LEU A 20 -12.10 -9.77 5.69
N ASP A 21 -12.06 -9.58 7.01
CA ASP A 21 -10.85 -9.28 7.77
C ASP A 21 -10.43 -10.55 8.54
N GLY A 22 -9.50 -11.31 7.96
CA GLY A 22 -9.13 -12.63 8.44
C GLY A 22 -10.26 -13.63 8.23
N ASP A 23 -10.93 -14.02 9.32
CA ASP A 23 -12.05 -14.98 9.30
C ASP A 23 -13.41 -14.31 9.61
N ALA A 24 -13.40 -13.00 9.90
CA ALA A 24 -14.58 -12.26 10.31
C ALA A 24 -15.02 -11.24 9.26
N TRP A 25 -16.33 -11.18 9.00
CA TRP A 25 -16.93 -10.15 8.16
C TRP A 25 -17.17 -8.88 8.97
N ARG A 26 -16.60 -7.76 8.54
CA ARG A 26 -16.76 -6.45 9.18
C ARG A 26 -17.41 -5.45 8.21
N PRO A 27 -18.41 -4.67 8.64
CA PRO A 27 -18.94 -3.58 7.82
C PRO A 27 -17.88 -2.48 7.69
N VAL A 28 -17.59 -2.06 6.46
CA VAL A 28 -16.61 -1.00 6.14
C VAL A 28 -17.27 0.31 5.72
N GLY A 29 -18.53 0.25 5.30
CA GLY A 29 -19.29 1.40 4.85
C GLY A 29 -20.60 0.97 4.20
N SER A 30 -21.42 1.94 3.81
CA SER A 30 -22.63 1.71 3.02
C SER A 30 -22.58 2.58 1.78
N PHE A 31 -23.12 2.08 0.67
CA PHE A 31 -23.21 2.79 -0.60
C PHE A 31 -24.68 2.82 -1.07
N PRO A 32 -25.47 3.81 -0.60
CA PRO A 32 -26.90 3.86 -0.89
C PRO A 32 -27.23 4.34 -2.32
N ASP A 33 -26.30 5.02 -2.99
CA ASP A 33 -26.51 5.67 -4.29
C ASP A 33 -26.15 4.79 -5.52
N GLY A 34 -25.94 3.48 -5.35
CA GLY A 34 -25.55 2.63 -6.47
C GLY A 34 -25.80 1.14 -6.27
N THR A 35 -25.44 0.36 -7.29
CA THR A 35 -25.59 -1.10 -7.24
C THR A 35 -24.54 -1.75 -6.34
N PRO A 36 -24.81 -2.94 -5.76
CA PRO A 36 -23.82 -3.72 -5.02
C PRO A 36 -22.48 -3.91 -5.75
N GLU A 37 -22.53 -4.08 -7.06
CA GLU A 37 -21.35 -4.24 -7.92
C GLU A 37 -20.53 -2.95 -8.00
N GLU A 38 -21.19 -1.79 -8.14
CA GLU A 38 -20.52 -0.49 -8.12
C GLU A 38 -19.93 -0.16 -6.75
N ALA A 39 -20.65 -0.49 -5.67
CA ALA A 39 -20.16 -0.35 -4.32
C ALA A 39 -18.85 -1.15 -4.14
N LEU A 40 -18.86 -2.45 -4.47
CA LEU A 40 -17.66 -3.29 -4.40
C LEU A 40 -16.51 -2.73 -5.25
N ALA A 41 -16.79 -2.30 -6.48
CA ALA A 41 -15.79 -1.70 -7.36
C ALA A 41 -15.18 -0.41 -6.75
N TYR A 42 -16.01 0.44 -6.14
CA TYR A 42 -15.58 1.65 -5.45
C TYR A 42 -14.63 1.35 -4.28
N PHE A 43 -15.03 0.43 -3.39
CA PHE A 43 -14.22 0.03 -2.25
C PHE A 43 -12.97 -0.76 -2.65
N ARG A 44 -12.99 -1.51 -3.75
CA ARG A 44 -11.81 -2.18 -4.32
C ARG A 44 -10.82 -1.17 -4.89
N ARG A 45 -11.31 -0.11 -5.55
CA ARG A 45 -10.47 0.98 -6.04
C ARG A 45 -9.79 1.75 -4.90
N LYS A 46 -10.49 1.95 -3.79
CA LYS A 46 -9.90 2.47 -2.53
C LYS A 46 -8.77 1.57 -2.02
N PHE A 47 -8.94 0.25 -2.06
CA PHE A 47 -7.88 -0.69 -1.69
C PHE A 47 -6.66 -0.58 -2.61
N ASP A 48 -6.89 -0.49 -3.92
CA ASP A 48 -5.82 -0.35 -4.92
C ASP A 48 -5.01 0.93 -4.72
N ASP A 49 -5.67 2.05 -4.39
CA ASP A 49 -5.03 3.33 -4.07
C ASP A 49 -4.11 3.23 -2.82
N LEU A 50 -4.56 2.52 -1.78
CA LEU A 50 -3.74 2.25 -0.60
C LEU A 50 -2.55 1.34 -0.93
N ALA A 51 -2.75 0.31 -1.74
CA ALA A 51 -1.69 -0.58 -2.21
C ALA A 51 -0.67 0.14 -3.10
N ALA A 52 -1.13 1.06 -3.95
CA ALA A 52 -0.28 1.92 -4.77
C ALA A 52 0.55 2.87 -3.89
N THR A 53 -0.06 3.46 -2.87
CA THR A 53 0.64 4.31 -1.88
C THR A 53 1.72 3.53 -1.14
N LEU A 54 1.44 2.27 -0.78
CA LEU A 54 2.43 1.38 -0.17
C LEU A 54 3.59 1.09 -1.12
N THR A 55 3.27 0.75 -2.37
CA THR A 55 4.27 0.49 -3.42
C THR A 55 5.17 1.71 -3.64
N LEU A 56 4.60 2.92 -3.62
CA LEU A 56 5.34 4.19 -3.66
C LEU A 56 6.26 4.37 -2.45
N ALA A 57 5.80 4.01 -1.25
CA ALA A 57 6.64 4.01 -0.06
C ALA A 57 7.83 3.04 -0.21
N GLU A 58 7.60 1.82 -0.71
CA GLU A 58 8.66 0.84 -0.99
C GLU A 58 9.69 1.37 -2.01
N GLN A 59 9.23 2.00 -3.08
CA GLN A 59 10.11 2.61 -4.07
C GLN A 59 10.95 3.74 -3.47
N ARG A 60 10.36 4.58 -2.61
CA ARG A 60 11.08 5.63 -1.87
C ARG A 60 12.15 5.04 -0.95
N ILE A 61 11.87 3.92 -0.28
CA ILE A 61 12.85 3.21 0.54
C ILE A 61 14.01 2.73 -0.34
N LYS A 62 13.72 2.11 -1.48
CA LYS A 62 14.76 1.68 -2.45
C LYS A 62 15.57 2.85 -2.99
N ALA A 63 14.95 4.01 -3.19
CA ALA A 63 15.58 5.24 -3.64
C ALA A 63 16.39 5.96 -2.54
N LYS A 64 16.64 5.32 -1.39
CA LYS A 64 17.37 5.88 -0.24
C LYS A 64 16.72 7.15 0.35
N ALA A 65 15.41 7.33 0.17
CA ALA A 65 14.72 8.48 0.74
C ALA A 65 14.69 8.41 2.28
N ASN A 66 14.39 9.54 2.93
CA ASN A 66 14.50 9.67 4.38
C ASN A 66 13.63 8.64 5.12
N ALA A 67 14.26 7.67 5.79
CA ALA A 67 13.58 6.60 6.50
C ALA A 67 12.60 7.11 7.58
N LYS A 68 12.85 8.26 8.20
CA LYS A 68 11.92 8.86 9.18
C LYS A 68 10.65 9.39 8.53
N ASP A 69 10.76 9.98 7.34
CA ASP A 69 9.62 10.48 6.57
C ASP A 69 8.72 9.32 6.13
N ILE A 70 9.34 8.28 5.56
CA ILE A 70 8.66 7.05 5.12
C ILE A 70 8.01 6.34 6.32
N ARG A 71 8.71 6.23 7.45
CA ARG A 71 8.14 5.68 8.69
C ARG A 71 6.89 6.44 9.13
N THR A 72 6.91 7.77 9.07
CA THR A 72 5.79 8.63 9.45
C THR A 72 4.61 8.42 8.48
N GLN A 73 4.88 8.32 7.18
CA GLN A 73 3.88 8.01 6.17
C GLN A 73 3.25 6.63 6.41
N LEU A 74 4.05 5.59 6.62
CA LEU A 74 3.58 4.22 6.90
C LEU A 74 2.80 4.14 8.22
N ALA A 75 3.25 4.83 9.27
CA ALA A 75 2.53 4.89 10.55
C ALA A 75 1.18 5.60 10.42
N LYS A 76 1.10 6.64 9.57
CA LYS A 76 -0.17 7.29 9.23
C LYS A 76 -1.07 6.35 8.45
N MET A 77 -0.56 5.70 7.40
CA MET A 77 -1.30 4.68 6.64
C MET A 77 -1.83 3.56 7.54
N GLY A 78 -1.03 3.08 8.50
CA GLY A 78 -1.47 2.08 9.48
C GLY A 78 -2.66 2.54 10.32
N LYS A 79 -2.73 3.84 10.65
CA LYS A 79 -3.89 4.44 11.33
C LYS A 79 -5.09 4.58 10.39
N ASP A 80 -4.88 5.02 9.15
CA ASP A 80 -5.92 5.04 8.12
C ASP A 80 -6.47 3.62 7.80
N LEU A 81 -5.66 2.58 8.05
CA LEU A 81 -6.01 1.16 7.95
C LEU A 81 -6.70 0.57 9.19
N LEU A 82 -6.97 1.35 10.25
CA LEU A 82 -7.77 0.91 11.40
C LEU A 82 -9.25 0.78 11.03
N GLU A 83 -9.76 1.75 10.27
CA GLU A 83 -11.14 1.77 9.75
C GLU A 83 -11.13 2.00 8.24
N PRO A 84 -10.52 1.09 7.46
CA PRO A 84 -10.37 1.30 6.03
C PRO A 84 -11.72 1.12 5.36
N ALA A 85 -12.20 2.20 4.74
CA ALA A 85 -13.29 2.15 3.78
C ALA A 85 -12.78 1.53 2.47
N ALA A 86 -12.39 0.25 2.50
CA ALA A 86 -11.84 -0.48 1.37
C ALA A 86 -12.14 -1.98 1.46
N VAL A 87 -12.26 -2.64 0.31
CA VAL A 87 -12.54 -4.08 0.18
C VAL A 87 -11.37 -4.75 -0.54
N GLY A 88 -10.71 -5.69 0.15
CA GLY A 88 -9.55 -6.42 -0.37
C GLY A 88 -8.80 -7.14 0.75
N ASP A 89 -7.57 -7.58 0.45
CA ASP A 89 -6.69 -8.24 1.41
C ASP A 89 -6.07 -7.21 2.39
N LEU A 90 -6.90 -6.68 3.28
CA LEU A 90 -6.49 -5.70 4.30
C LEU A 90 -5.46 -6.29 5.25
N ALA A 91 -5.59 -7.58 5.58
CA ALA A 91 -4.65 -8.31 6.41
C ALA A 91 -3.25 -8.32 5.79
N GLY A 92 -3.12 -8.67 4.52
CA GLY A 92 -1.83 -8.64 3.84
C GLY A 92 -1.28 -7.22 3.66
N LEU A 93 -2.14 -6.21 3.44
CA LEU A 93 -1.68 -4.82 3.36
C LEU A 93 -1.13 -4.32 4.69
N ARG A 94 -1.81 -4.60 5.81
CA ARG A 94 -1.31 -4.28 7.16
C ARG A 94 0.00 -5.00 7.46
N ALA A 95 0.07 -6.30 7.17
CA ALA A 95 1.29 -7.09 7.37
C ALA A 95 2.48 -6.55 6.57
N LYS A 96 2.25 -6.09 5.33
CA LYS A 96 3.31 -5.42 4.54
C LYS A 96 3.73 -4.08 5.12
N VAL A 97 2.79 -3.25 5.57
CA VAL A 97 3.09 -1.96 6.22
C VAL A 97 3.94 -2.18 7.48
N GLU A 98 3.56 -3.13 8.32
CA GLU A 98 4.30 -3.49 9.53
C GLU A 98 5.69 -4.04 9.19
N ALA A 99 5.78 -4.98 8.24
CA ALA A 99 7.07 -5.51 7.81
C ALA A 99 8.00 -4.43 7.24
N LEU A 100 7.49 -3.42 6.55
CA LEU A 100 8.30 -2.29 6.08
C LEU A 100 8.73 -1.39 7.23
N LEU A 101 7.86 -1.15 8.22
CA LEU A 101 8.21 -0.40 9.43
C LEU A 101 9.33 -1.08 10.22
N GLU A 102 9.32 -2.41 10.31
CA GLU A 102 10.37 -3.19 10.95
C GLU A 102 11.66 -3.25 10.14
N LYS A 103 11.57 -3.35 8.80
CA LYS A 103 12.75 -3.40 7.92
C LYS A 103 13.39 -2.04 7.68
N LEU A 104 12.68 -0.93 7.82
CA LEU A 104 13.20 0.42 7.64
C LEU A 104 14.52 0.71 8.38
N PRO A 105 14.68 0.40 9.68
CA PRO A 105 15.94 0.60 10.40
C PRO A 105 17.09 -0.28 9.91
N ASP A 106 16.84 -1.54 9.56
CA ASP A 106 17.87 -2.44 9.02
C ASP A 106 18.28 -2.05 7.60
N LEU A 107 17.31 -1.75 6.73
CA LEU A 107 17.56 -1.22 5.39
C LEU A 107 18.35 0.09 5.47
N ALA A 108 18.04 0.99 6.40
CA ALA A 108 18.81 2.23 6.54
C ALA A 108 20.29 1.98 6.89
N LYS A 109 20.60 0.94 7.68
CA LYS A 109 21.99 0.56 7.99
C LYS A 109 22.68 -0.11 6.81
N GLU A 110 21.98 -1.01 6.13
CA GLU A 110 22.51 -1.76 4.98
C GLU A 110 22.71 -0.84 3.77
N GLN A 111 21.82 0.13 3.58
CA GLN A 111 21.89 1.16 2.55
C GLN A 111 23.06 2.13 2.74
N ASP A 112 23.49 2.40 3.98
CA ASP A 112 24.67 3.20 4.29
C ASP A 112 25.94 2.44 3.84
N ALA A 113 25.99 1.13 4.11
CA ALA A 113 27.08 0.26 3.68
C ALA A 113 27.11 0.06 2.14
N GLU A 114 25.95 -0.11 1.49
CA GLU A 114 25.86 -0.27 0.03
C GLU A 114 25.94 1.06 -0.73
N ALA A 115 25.62 2.21 -0.12
CA ALA A 115 25.78 3.52 -0.77
C ALA A 115 27.24 3.80 -1.12
N GLU A 116 28.17 3.36 -0.29
CA GLU A 116 29.60 3.48 -0.58
C GLU A 116 30.00 2.70 -1.85
N VAL A 117 29.33 1.58 -2.13
CA VAL A 117 29.63 0.71 -3.28
C VAL A 117 28.92 1.20 -4.56
N VAL A 118 27.62 1.51 -4.49
CA VAL A 118 26.82 1.90 -5.67
C VAL A 118 27.16 3.31 -6.20
N VAL A 119 27.64 4.22 -5.34
CA VAL A 119 28.07 5.57 -5.79
C VAL A 119 29.27 5.50 -6.74
N THR A 120 30.13 4.48 -6.63
CA THR A 120 31.26 4.32 -7.56
C THR A 120 30.84 3.85 -8.96
N GLU A 121 29.71 3.15 -9.12
CA GLU A 121 29.22 2.70 -10.44
C GLU A 121 28.29 3.73 -11.11
N ALA A 122 27.52 4.50 -10.36
CA ALA A 122 26.58 5.48 -10.93
C ALA A 122 27.25 6.75 -11.49
N ILE A 123 28.49 7.06 -11.11
CA ILE A 123 29.25 8.18 -11.69
C ILE A 123 29.80 7.82 -13.08
N ALA A 124 30.13 6.55 -13.34
CA ALA A 124 30.69 6.11 -14.62
C ALA A 124 29.69 6.20 -15.80
N HIS A 125 28.37 6.19 -15.53
CA HIS A 125 27.38 6.27 -16.61
C HIS A 125 27.08 7.71 -17.07
N ARG A 126 27.44 8.74 -16.28
CA ARG A 126 27.14 10.14 -16.59
C ARG A 126 28.23 10.85 -17.43
N GLU A 127 29.36 10.20 -17.67
CA GLU A 127 30.43 10.74 -18.55
C GLU A 127 30.34 10.26 -20.01
N GLY A 128 29.38 9.40 -20.36
CA GLY A 128 29.19 8.94 -21.74
C GLY A 128 28.40 9.90 -22.65
N ILE A 129 27.74 10.93 -22.09
CA ILE A 129 26.85 11.82 -22.86
C ILE A 129 27.55 13.12 -23.30
N VAL A 130 28.71 13.48 -22.74
CA VAL A 130 29.48 14.68 -23.14
C VAL A 130 30.52 14.35 -24.23
N THR A 131 30.20 13.43 -25.14
CA THR A 131 31.01 13.22 -26.36
C THR A 131 30.11 12.79 -27.51
N GLN A 132 29.23 13.68 -27.95
CA GLN A 132 28.90 13.77 -29.37
C GLN A 132 28.42 15.19 -29.70
N MET A 133 29.39 16.04 -30.02
CA MET A 133 29.23 17.19 -30.91
C MET A 133 29.05 16.70 -32.35
#